data_AF-A0A7X9AW38-F1
#
_entry.id   AF-A0A7X9AW38-F1
#
_cell.length_a   1.000
_cell.length_b   1.000
_cell.length_c   1.000
_cell.angle_alpha   90.00
_cell.angle_beta   90.00
_cell.angle_gamma   90.00
#
_symmetry.space_group_name_H-M   'P 1'
#
loop_
_entity.id
_entity.type
_entity.pdbx_description
1 polymer ?
#
loop_
_entity_poly.entity_id
_entity_poly.type
_entity_poly.pdbx_seq_one_letter_code
_entity_poly.pdbx_strand_id
1 'polypeptide(L)'
;MHLFFLGTGAADWPDPGVSVKNGRRFASLLLDQHILVDCGPMTLGAIEEFRVDVNQLTDIIIGHPHGDHFDFRTVCELARRRQRQLAPLRLHINAVATARAAPPPELLGRLVTVPYSPGETLTCPGLTAQALAANHNCDYGEKAAHLLFTNAAGETLFYALDGAWLPTSTWGFLRRRPEPLTAIIWDLTCGDSDDWRVCEHCNLAMVKAMTRVLRAHSKAIGPETTLFCSHLARVLCPEHAFFAPQLASQGYVLAYDGMAITVSRP
;
A
#
# COMPACT_ATOMS: atom_id res chain seq x y z
N MET A 1 -0.60 15.44 -3.00
CA MET A 1 -0.31 14.21 -2.24
C MET A 1 0.83 13.51 -2.94
N HIS A 2 1.95 13.36 -2.27
CA HIS A 2 3.18 12.80 -2.81
C HIS A 2 3.25 11.31 -2.54
N LEU A 3 3.39 10.53 -3.61
CA LEU A 3 3.49 9.07 -3.60
C LEU A 3 4.92 8.68 -3.98
N PHE A 4 5.60 7.94 -3.12
CA PHE A 4 6.91 7.40 -3.41
C PHE A 4 6.93 5.88 -3.24
N PHE A 5 6.95 5.16 -4.37
CA PHE A 5 6.90 3.70 -4.40
C PHE A 5 8.26 3.12 -4.03
N LEU A 6 8.41 2.63 -2.80
CA LEU A 6 9.65 2.02 -2.31
C LEU A 6 9.79 0.57 -2.76
N GLY A 7 8.67 -0.09 -3.02
CA GLY A 7 8.60 -1.44 -3.57
C GLY A 7 7.26 -1.66 -4.26
N THR A 8 7.25 -2.54 -5.27
CA THR A 8 6.09 -2.75 -6.16
C THR A 8 5.89 -4.20 -6.58
N GLY A 9 6.68 -5.13 -6.05
CA GLY A 9 6.56 -6.57 -6.28
C GLY A 9 5.71 -7.27 -5.22
N ALA A 10 5.18 -8.43 -5.57
CA ALA A 10 4.57 -9.38 -4.64
C ALA A 10 5.62 -10.30 -3.98
N ALA A 11 5.17 -11.22 -3.12
CA ALA A 11 6.01 -12.13 -2.33
C ALA A 11 7.05 -12.99 -3.09
N ASP A 12 6.92 -13.20 -4.40
CA ASP A 12 7.77 -14.11 -5.19
C ASP A 12 9.02 -13.44 -5.81
N TRP A 13 9.25 -12.17 -5.50
CA TRP A 13 10.46 -11.45 -5.89
C TRP A 13 11.64 -11.80 -4.96
N PRO A 14 12.84 -12.08 -5.51
CA PRO A 14 14.04 -12.20 -4.70
C PRO A 14 14.50 -10.82 -4.21
N ASP A 15 15.22 -10.78 -3.09
CA ASP A 15 15.87 -9.56 -2.62
C ASP A 15 16.89 -9.07 -3.68
N PRO A 16 16.71 -7.86 -4.25
CA PRO A 16 17.64 -7.34 -5.25
C PRO A 16 18.98 -6.87 -4.66
N GLY A 17 19.11 -6.86 -3.33
CA GLY A 17 20.26 -6.33 -2.61
C GLY A 17 20.29 -4.80 -2.62
N VAL A 18 21.49 -4.24 -2.82
CA VAL A 18 21.74 -2.80 -2.69
C VAL A 18 21.00 -1.96 -3.74
N SER A 19 20.82 -2.49 -4.96
CA SER A 19 20.12 -1.76 -6.01
C SER A 19 19.08 -2.60 -6.72
N VAL A 20 17.86 -2.06 -6.81
CA VAL A 20 16.71 -2.74 -7.43
C VAL A 20 16.89 -2.97 -8.92
N LYS A 21 17.55 -2.05 -9.64
CA LYS A 21 17.68 -2.07 -11.10
C LYS A 21 16.33 -2.31 -11.78
N ASN A 22 16.20 -3.41 -12.54
CA ASN A 22 14.96 -3.80 -13.22
C ASN A 22 14.09 -4.78 -12.40
N GLY A 23 14.52 -5.11 -11.17
CA GLY A 23 13.77 -5.95 -10.26
C GLY A 23 12.68 -5.18 -9.54
N ARG A 24 12.12 -5.79 -8.49
CA ARG A 24 11.17 -5.17 -7.56
C ARG A 24 11.44 -5.68 -6.15
N ARG A 25 11.28 -4.79 -5.16
CA ARG A 25 11.11 -5.14 -3.75
C ARG A 25 9.63 -5.33 -3.45
N PHE A 26 9.34 -5.97 -2.34
CA PHE A 26 7.97 -6.13 -1.84
C PHE A 26 7.26 -4.79 -1.69
N ALA A 27 5.95 -4.79 -1.94
CA ALA A 27 5.15 -3.57 -1.97
C ALA A 27 5.33 -2.73 -0.71
N SER A 28 5.66 -1.46 -0.92
CA SER A 28 5.77 -0.47 0.14
C SER A 28 5.67 0.93 -0.47
N LEU A 29 4.90 1.80 0.16
CA LEU A 29 4.65 3.16 -0.31
C LEU A 29 4.97 4.16 0.78
N LEU A 30 5.78 5.17 0.47
CA LEU A 30 5.96 6.34 1.32
C LEU A 30 5.04 7.46 0.85
N LEU A 31 4.09 7.83 1.70
CA LEU A 31 3.07 8.83 1.46
C LEU A 31 3.41 10.13 2.20
N ASP A 32 3.39 11.25 1.45
CA ASP A 32 3.69 12.59 1.95
C ASP A 32 4.99 12.65 2.80
N GLN A 33 5.97 11.79 2.46
CA GLN A 33 7.28 11.63 3.10
C GLN A 33 7.28 11.14 4.56
N HIS A 34 6.13 10.94 5.20
CA HIS A 34 6.06 10.63 6.63
C HIS A 34 5.19 9.42 7.01
N ILE A 35 4.36 8.90 6.09
CA ILE A 35 3.56 7.69 6.33
C ILE A 35 4.09 6.57 5.45
N LEU A 36 4.57 5.50 6.07
CA LEU A 36 4.99 4.30 5.37
C LEU A 36 3.83 3.31 5.34
N VAL A 37 3.39 2.92 4.16
CA VAL A 37 2.37 1.87 3.97
C VAL A 37 3.08 0.58 3.60
N ASP A 38 2.86 -0.44 4.41
CA ASP A 38 3.57 -1.72 4.41
C ASP A 38 5.09 -1.58 4.66
N CYS A 39 5.63 -2.49 5.46
CA CYS A 39 7.00 -2.48 5.94
C CYS A 39 7.51 -3.93 6.06
N GLY A 40 7.86 -4.51 4.91
CA GLY A 40 8.42 -5.85 4.80
C GLY A 40 9.95 -5.89 4.97
N PRO A 41 10.57 -7.08 4.82
CA PRO A 41 12.00 -7.28 5.05
C PRO A 41 12.90 -6.50 4.08
N MET A 42 12.40 -6.13 2.90
CA MET A 42 13.17 -5.39 1.89
C MET A 42 13.10 -3.87 2.05
N THR A 43 12.26 -3.36 2.95
CA THR A 43 12.00 -1.92 3.11
C THR A 43 13.24 -1.14 3.53
N LEU A 44 14.13 -1.72 4.36
CA LEU A 44 15.39 -1.05 4.73
C LEU A 44 16.30 -0.80 3.52
N GLY A 45 16.39 -1.78 2.61
CA GLY A 45 17.16 -1.63 1.38
C GLY A 45 16.61 -0.52 0.49
N ALA A 46 15.27 -0.40 0.39
CA ALA A 46 14.63 0.70 -0.33
C ALA A 46 14.93 2.06 0.31
N ILE A 47 14.86 2.16 1.64
CA ILE A 47 15.16 3.40 2.38
C ILE A 47 16.60 3.85 2.16
N GLU A 48 17.55 2.91 2.11
CA GLU A 48 18.96 3.19 1.85
C GLU A 48 19.20 3.59 0.39
N GLU A 49 18.69 2.83 -0.58
CA GLU A 49 18.85 3.12 -2.00
C GLU A 49 18.23 4.47 -2.38
N PHE A 50 17.01 4.71 -1.91
CA PHE A 50 16.23 5.91 -2.24
C PHE A 50 16.45 7.08 -1.27
N ARG A 51 17.36 6.94 -0.30
CA ARG A 51 17.76 7.98 0.64
C ARG A 51 16.57 8.60 1.39
N VAL A 52 15.64 7.75 1.82
CA VAL A 52 14.48 8.17 2.61
C VAL A 52 14.94 8.64 3.99
N ASP A 53 14.55 9.86 4.38
CA ASP A 53 14.83 10.38 5.72
C ASP A 53 13.86 9.75 6.73
N VAL A 54 14.34 8.74 7.45
CA VAL A 54 13.55 8.03 8.47
C VAL A 54 13.08 8.94 9.61
N ASN A 55 13.71 10.08 9.83
CA ASN A 55 13.30 11.03 10.88
C ASN A 55 11.96 11.70 10.57
N GLN A 56 11.57 11.76 9.30
CA GLN A 56 10.27 12.29 8.90
C GLN A 56 9.14 11.29 9.16
N LEU A 57 9.44 9.99 9.26
CA LEU A 57 8.41 8.98 9.50
C LEU A 57 7.71 9.21 10.84
N THR A 58 6.38 9.27 10.80
CA THR A 58 5.51 9.37 11.97
C THR A 58 4.71 8.09 12.18
N ASP A 59 4.28 7.46 11.08
CA ASP A 59 3.38 6.31 11.09
C ASP A 59 3.84 5.26 10.07
N ILE A 60 3.73 3.99 10.47
CA ILE A 60 3.76 2.83 9.59
C ILE A 60 2.36 2.22 9.65
N ILE A 61 1.71 1.98 8.51
CA ILE A 61 0.38 1.36 8.44
C ILE A 61 0.49 0.08 7.62
N ILE A 62 0.18 -1.04 8.25
CA ILE A 62 0.23 -2.36 7.63
C ILE A 62 -1.17 -2.72 7.13
N GLY A 63 -1.34 -2.95 5.84
CA GLY A 63 -2.64 -3.37 5.27
C GLY A 63 -3.07 -4.76 5.75
N HIS A 64 -2.11 -5.69 5.80
CA HIS A 64 -2.26 -7.02 6.39
C HIS A 64 -0.87 -7.60 6.74
N PRO A 65 -0.76 -8.55 7.69
CA PRO A 65 0.53 -8.93 8.27
C PRO A 65 1.19 -10.16 7.61
N HIS A 66 1.14 -10.27 6.28
CA HIS A 66 1.96 -11.26 5.56
C HIS A 66 3.42 -10.84 5.49
N GLY A 67 4.32 -11.80 5.27
CA GLY A 67 5.76 -11.63 5.44
C GLY A 67 6.41 -10.64 4.47
N ASP A 68 5.80 -10.41 3.31
CA ASP A 68 6.23 -9.41 2.33
C ASP A 68 5.76 -7.99 2.65
N HIS A 69 4.68 -7.83 3.43
CA HIS A 69 4.16 -6.53 3.88
C HIS A 69 4.55 -6.17 5.31
N PHE A 70 4.94 -7.13 6.14
CA PHE A 70 5.22 -6.91 7.55
C PHE A 70 6.41 -7.74 8.06
N ASP A 71 7.49 -7.04 8.41
CA ASP A 71 8.58 -7.56 9.22
C ASP A 71 8.84 -6.65 10.42
N PHE A 72 8.51 -7.15 11.62
CA PHE A 72 8.66 -6.36 12.85
C PHE A 72 10.11 -6.00 13.17
N ARG A 73 11.08 -6.80 12.69
CA ARG A 73 12.51 -6.50 12.87
C ARG A 73 12.88 -5.23 12.09
N THR A 74 12.42 -5.12 10.85
CA THR A 74 12.55 -3.93 10.01
C THR A 74 11.87 -2.72 10.64
N VAL A 75 10.64 -2.86 11.16
CA VAL A 75 9.97 -1.77 11.90
C VAL A 75 10.79 -1.30 13.12
N CYS A 76 11.30 -2.23 13.93
CA CYS A 76 12.13 -1.91 15.08
C CYS A 76 13.41 -1.18 14.67
N GLU A 77 14.04 -1.58 13.57
CA GLU A 77 15.25 -0.93 13.05
C GLU A 77 14.99 0.51 12.60
N LEU A 78 13.85 0.77 11.93
CA LEU A 78 13.45 2.14 11.59
C LEU A 78 13.27 3.00 12.85
N ALA A 79 12.62 2.47 13.88
CA ALA A 79 12.48 3.18 15.15
C ALA A 79 13.84 3.44 15.82
N ARG A 80 14.83 2.54 15.68
CA ARG A 80 16.20 2.74 16.19
C ARG A 80 16.95 3.84 15.46
N ARG A 81 16.81 3.93 14.13
CA ARG A 81 17.51 4.93 13.28
C ARG A 81 16.97 6.35 13.45
N ARG A 82 15.71 6.52 13.88
CA ARG A 82 15.12 7.84 14.17
C ARG A 82 15.80 8.54 15.35
N GLN A 83 15.93 9.86 15.29
CA GLN A 83 16.45 10.67 16.39
C GLN A 83 15.62 10.49 17.68
N ARG A 84 16.29 10.49 18.84
CA ARG A 84 15.68 10.10 20.14
C ARG A 84 14.65 11.09 20.66
N GLN A 85 14.76 12.37 20.29
CA GLN A 85 13.87 13.44 20.74
C GLN A 85 12.55 13.52 19.97
N LEU A 86 12.42 12.75 18.88
CA LEU A 86 11.20 12.71 18.10
C LEU A 86 10.11 11.95 18.85
N ALA A 87 8.85 12.27 18.57
CA ALA A 87 7.72 11.48 19.05
C ALA A 87 7.87 10.00 18.60
N PRO A 88 7.32 9.05 19.38
CA PRO A 88 7.36 7.63 19.03
C PRO A 88 6.83 7.39 17.61
N LEU A 89 7.51 6.53 16.86
CA LEU A 89 6.98 5.99 15.61
C LEU A 89 5.74 5.15 15.92
N ARG A 90 4.66 5.35 15.18
CA ARG A 90 3.39 4.64 15.40
C ARG A 90 3.27 3.50 14.39
N LEU A 91 3.18 2.26 14.85
CA LEU A 91 2.90 1.10 14.02
C LEU A 91 1.41 0.78 14.11
N HIS A 92 0.64 1.10 13.07
CA HIS A 92 -0.74 0.68 12.93
C HIS A 92 -0.80 -0.70 12.29
N ILE A 93 -1.39 -1.65 13.01
CA ILE A 93 -1.49 -3.04 12.56
C ILE A 93 -2.82 -3.64 13.02
N ASN A 94 -3.30 -4.66 12.30
CA ASN A 94 -4.52 -5.37 12.67
C ASN A 94 -4.47 -5.79 14.15
N ALA A 95 -5.57 -5.56 14.89
CA ALA A 95 -5.65 -5.79 16.33
C ALA A 95 -5.25 -7.23 16.73
N VAL A 96 -5.59 -8.22 15.90
CA VAL A 96 -5.24 -9.63 16.12
C VAL A 96 -3.73 -9.88 16.00
N ALA A 97 -3.02 -9.10 15.18
CA ALA A 97 -1.57 -9.23 14.96
C ALA A 97 -0.70 -8.45 15.98
N THR A 98 -1.31 -7.74 16.94
CA THR A 98 -0.57 -6.92 17.92
C THR A 98 0.45 -7.72 18.75
N ALA A 99 0.17 -8.99 19.02
CA ALA A 99 1.09 -9.89 19.72
C ALA A 99 2.42 -10.10 18.96
N ARG A 100 2.42 -9.98 17.63
CA ARG A 100 3.61 -10.06 16.77
C ARG A 100 4.36 -8.73 16.68
N ALA A 101 3.84 -7.68 17.30
CA ALA A 101 4.27 -6.31 17.19
C ALA A 101 4.48 -5.63 18.56
N ALA A 102 4.81 -6.39 19.60
CA ALA A 102 5.10 -5.84 20.93
C ALA A 102 6.48 -5.15 20.94
N PRO A 103 6.58 -3.82 21.19
CA PRO A 103 7.88 -3.13 21.21
C PRO A 103 8.80 -3.71 22.29
N PRO A 104 10.08 -3.99 21.98
CA PRO A 104 11.04 -4.46 22.97
C PRO A 104 11.42 -3.33 23.96
N PRO A 105 11.93 -3.65 25.16
CA PRO A 105 12.19 -2.68 26.22
C PRO A 105 13.01 -1.45 25.79
N GLU A 106 14.00 -1.61 24.92
CA GLU A 106 14.84 -0.52 24.43
C GLU A 106 14.16 0.44 23.46
N LEU A 107 12.98 0.07 22.95
CA LEU A 107 12.14 0.89 22.07
C LEU A 107 10.89 1.45 22.75
N LEU A 108 10.71 1.20 24.06
CA LEU A 108 9.66 1.86 24.83
C LEU A 108 9.85 3.39 24.76
N GLY A 109 8.79 4.10 24.38
CA GLY A 109 8.84 5.55 24.13
C GLY A 109 9.45 5.95 22.78
N ARG A 110 9.86 5.00 21.93
CA ARG A 110 10.35 5.24 20.56
C ARG A 110 9.48 4.60 19.48
N LEU A 111 8.80 3.52 19.83
CA LEU A 111 7.83 2.80 19.00
C LEU A 111 6.58 2.53 19.81
N VAL A 112 5.41 2.75 19.22
CA VAL A 112 4.12 2.41 19.80
C VAL A 112 3.30 1.63 18.80
N THR A 113 2.72 0.51 19.25
CA THR A 113 1.82 -0.30 18.42
C THR A 113 0.39 0.15 18.64
N VAL A 114 -0.29 0.50 17.55
CA VAL A 114 -1.64 1.02 17.52
C VAL A 114 -2.52 -0.02 16.83
N PRO A 115 -3.35 -0.78 17.57
CA PRO A 115 -4.26 -1.73 16.95
C PRO A 115 -5.31 -1.02 16.10
N TYR A 116 -5.70 -1.63 14.99
CA TYR A 116 -6.91 -1.25 14.26
C TYR A 116 -7.66 -2.46 13.71
N SER A 117 -8.91 -2.28 13.31
CA SER A 117 -9.70 -3.25 12.56
C SER A 117 -10.29 -2.62 11.28
N PRO A 118 -10.51 -3.40 10.20
CA PRO A 118 -11.25 -2.89 9.04
C PRO A 118 -12.62 -2.32 9.47
N GLY A 119 -12.94 -1.13 8.98
CA GLY A 119 -14.08 -0.30 9.36
C GLY A 119 -13.69 0.92 10.20
N GLU A 120 -12.48 0.95 10.77
CA GLU A 120 -12.01 2.05 11.61
C GLU A 120 -11.32 3.16 10.81
N THR A 121 -11.27 4.35 11.41
CA THR A 121 -10.52 5.49 10.91
C THR A 121 -9.29 5.72 11.78
N LEU A 122 -8.12 5.70 11.14
CA LEU A 122 -6.83 5.97 11.73
C LEU A 122 -6.51 7.45 11.52
N THR A 123 -6.08 8.12 12.59
CA THR A 123 -5.65 9.52 12.53
C THR A 123 -4.12 9.59 12.62
N CYS A 124 -3.50 10.17 11.60
CA CYS A 124 -2.07 10.42 11.53
C CYS A 124 -1.84 11.95 11.46
N PRO A 125 -0.62 12.45 11.72
CA PRO A 125 -0.31 13.86 11.50
C PRO A 125 -0.60 14.27 10.04
N GLY A 126 -1.46 15.27 9.83
CA GLY A 126 -1.73 15.82 8.50
C GLY A 126 -2.61 14.96 7.56
N LEU A 127 -3.02 13.76 7.99
CA LEU A 127 -3.79 12.82 7.16
C LEU A 127 -4.63 11.84 7.99
N THR A 128 -5.76 11.40 7.43
CA THR A 128 -6.56 10.30 7.96
C THR A 128 -6.56 9.10 6.99
N ALA A 129 -6.62 7.90 7.54
CA ALA A 129 -6.74 6.67 6.77
C ALA A 129 -8.00 5.93 7.21
N GLN A 130 -8.85 5.54 6.27
CA GLN A 130 -9.98 4.64 6.53
C GLN A 130 -9.56 3.24 6.13
N ALA A 131 -9.55 2.32 7.10
CA ALA A 131 -9.31 0.90 6.82
C ALA A 131 -10.60 0.30 6.28
N LEU A 132 -10.61 -0.09 5.02
CA LEU A 132 -11.75 -0.72 4.35
C LEU A 132 -11.47 -2.22 4.21
N ALA A 133 -12.49 -3.07 4.31
CA ALA A 133 -12.30 -4.52 4.19
C ALA A 133 -11.70 -4.89 2.82
N ALA A 134 -10.72 -5.80 2.82
CA ALA A 134 -10.16 -6.43 1.64
C ALA A 134 -10.55 -7.92 1.58
N ASN A 135 -10.56 -8.52 0.38
CA ASN A 135 -10.81 -9.94 0.19
C ASN A 135 -9.49 -10.70 0.00
N HIS A 136 -8.79 -10.90 1.11
CA HIS A 136 -7.51 -11.61 1.16
C HIS A 136 -7.39 -12.33 2.50
N ASN A 137 -7.05 -13.61 2.46
CA ASN A 137 -6.94 -14.44 3.65
C ASN A 137 -5.71 -14.04 4.47
N CYS A 138 -5.77 -14.27 5.77
CA CYS A 138 -4.63 -14.11 6.68
C CYS A 138 -4.54 -15.33 7.59
N ASP A 139 -3.31 -15.70 7.96
CA ASP A 139 -3.03 -16.99 8.61
C ASP A 139 -3.56 -17.13 10.04
N TYR A 140 -3.80 -16.03 10.76
CA TYR A 140 -4.11 -16.06 12.20
C TYR A 140 -5.47 -15.40 12.53
N GLY A 141 -6.36 -15.30 11.55
CA GLY A 141 -7.70 -14.71 11.71
C GLY A 141 -7.70 -13.18 11.66
N GLU A 142 -6.58 -12.56 11.28
CA GLU A 142 -6.56 -11.16 10.90
C GLU A 142 -7.49 -10.92 9.70
N LYS A 143 -7.91 -9.66 9.53
CA LYS A 143 -8.68 -9.24 8.36
C LYS A 143 -7.87 -8.21 7.61
N ALA A 144 -7.58 -8.50 6.35
CA ALA A 144 -6.89 -7.59 5.46
C ALA A 144 -7.69 -6.29 5.25
N ALA A 145 -6.97 -5.19 5.05
CA ALA A 145 -7.55 -3.88 4.80
C ALA A 145 -6.97 -3.24 3.54
N HIS A 146 -7.85 -2.72 2.69
CA HIS A 146 -7.51 -1.63 1.79
C HIS A 146 -7.46 -0.33 2.60
N LEU A 147 -6.62 0.63 2.18
CA LEU A 147 -6.45 1.89 2.91
C LEU A 147 -6.89 3.06 2.04
N LEU A 148 -7.85 3.84 2.53
CA LEU A 148 -8.26 5.09 1.90
C LEU A 148 -7.73 6.29 2.67
N PHE A 149 -6.74 6.95 2.10
CA PHE A 149 -6.07 8.10 2.67
C PHE A 149 -6.76 9.40 2.28
N THR A 150 -6.78 10.38 3.18
CA THR A 150 -7.21 11.76 2.93
C THR A 150 -6.28 12.72 3.66
N ASN A 151 -5.55 13.57 2.93
CA ASN A 151 -4.69 14.57 3.56
C ASN A 151 -5.43 15.88 3.85
N ALA A 152 -4.77 16.82 4.53
CA ALA A 152 -5.34 18.11 4.89
C ALA A 152 -5.80 18.96 3.69
N ALA A 153 -5.23 18.76 2.49
CA ALA A 153 -5.66 19.42 1.25
C ALA A 153 -6.92 18.78 0.63
N GLY A 154 -7.42 17.67 1.20
CA GLY A 154 -8.59 16.94 0.71
C GLY A 154 -8.28 16.03 -0.49
N GLU A 155 -7.01 15.79 -0.80
CA GLU A 155 -6.58 14.81 -1.80
C GLU A 155 -6.74 13.40 -1.23
N THR A 156 -7.08 12.45 -2.07
CA THR A 156 -7.44 11.10 -1.64
C THR A 156 -6.75 10.01 -2.45
N LEU A 157 -6.22 9.01 -1.74
CA LEU A 157 -5.59 7.83 -2.34
C LEU A 157 -6.28 6.58 -1.81
N PHE A 158 -6.74 5.72 -2.72
CA PHE A 158 -7.18 4.37 -2.37
C PHE A 158 -6.09 3.35 -2.70
N TYR A 159 -5.43 2.82 -1.67
CA TYR A 159 -4.42 1.76 -1.76
C TYR A 159 -5.13 0.40 -1.64
N ALA A 160 -5.29 -0.27 -2.78
CA ALA A 160 -6.12 -1.45 -2.96
C ALA A 160 -5.29 -2.67 -3.41
N LEU A 161 -4.22 -2.95 -2.66
CA LEU A 161 -3.43 -4.16 -2.81
C LEU A 161 -4.03 -5.31 -1.98
N ASP A 162 -3.74 -6.55 -2.37
CA ASP A 162 -4.06 -7.77 -1.61
C ASP A 162 -5.51 -7.82 -1.16
N GLY A 163 -6.42 -7.84 -2.12
CA GLY A 163 -7.84 -7.79 -1.79
C GLY A 163 -8.83 -8.15 -2.88
N ALA A 164 -8.39 -8.72 -3.99
CA ALA A 164 -9.22 -9.24 -5.09
C ALA A 164 -10.44 -8.35 -5.43
N TRP A 165 -11.61 -8.97 -5.63
CA TRP A 165 -12.88 -8.26 -5.76
C TRP A 165 -13.21 -7.50 -4.47
N LEU A 166 -13.60 -6.23 -4.63
CA LEU A 166 -14.03 -5.41 -3.50
C LEU A 166 -15.15 -6.11 -2.69
N PRO A 167 -14.98 -6.32 -1.38
CA PRO A 167 -16.06 -6.73 -0.52
C PRO A 167 -17.27 -5.79 -0.65
N THR A 168 -18.49 -6.30 -0.47
CA THR A 168 -19.72 -5.51 -0.63
C THR A 168 -19.77 -4.29 0.29
N SER A 169 -19.15 -4.37 1.47
CA SER A 169 -18.96 -3.25 2.40
C SER A 169 -18.08 -2.14 1.80
N THR A 170 -16.93 -2.50 1.23
CA THR A 170 -15.98 -1.59 0.58
C THR A 170 -16.56 -1.00 -0.71
N TRP A 171 -17.21 -1.82 -1.54
CA TRP A 171 -17.99 -1.33 -2.68
C TRP A 171 -19.05 -0.31 -2.24
N GLY A 172 -19.85 -0.64 -1.22
CA GLY A 172 -20.89 0.26 -0.71
C GLY A 172 -20.33 1.58 -0.19
N PHE A 173 -19.16 1.53 0.47
CA PHE A 173 -18.44 2.71 0.93
C PHE A 173 -18.01 3.59 -0.24
N LEU A 174 -17.28 3.04 -1.22
CA LEU A 174 -16.82 3.80 -2.39
C LEU A 174 -17.97 4.33 -3.24
N ARG A 175 -19.05 3.55 -3.39
CA ARG A 175 -20.24 3.92 -4.16
C ARG A 175 -20.90 5.20 -3.66
N ARG A 176 -20.93 5.39 -2.34
CA ARG A 176 -21.58 6.53 -1.68
C ARG A 176 -20.69 7.77 -1.57
N ARG A 177 -19.43 7.69 -2.02
CA ARG A 177 -18.54 8.85 -1.97
C ARG A 177 -19.11 10.03 -2.79
N PRO A 178 -19.10 11.25 -2.24
CA PRO A 178 -19.62 12.42 -2.93
C PRO A 178 -18.69 12.92 -4.05
N GLU A 179 -17.40 12.65 -3.90
CA GLU A 179 -16.32 13.21 -4.73
C GLU A 179 -15.40 12.09 -5.29
N PRO A 180 -14.85 12.28 -6.49
CA PRO A 180 -13.82 11.41 -7.04
C PRO A 180 -12.59 11.29 -6.15
N LEU A 181 -11.95 10.14 -6.26
CA LEU A 181 -10.63 9.92 -5.69
C LEU A 181 -9.59 10.68 -6.52
N THR A 182 -8.55 11.17 -5.87
CA THR A 182 -7.39 11.75 -6.58
C THR A 182 -6.61 10.64 -7.27
N ALA A 183 -6.37 9.53 -6.57
CA ALA A 183 -5.69 8.37 -7.12
C ALA A 183 -6.19 7.04 -6.54
N ILE A 184 -5.96 5.96 -7.29
CA ILE A 184 -6.12 4.58 -6.85
C ILE A 184 -4.84 3.82 -7.19
N ILE A 185 -4.37 2.96 -6.29
CA ILE A 185 -3.35 1.95 -6.58
C ILE A 185 -4.03 0.58 -6.53
N TRP A 186 -4.17 -0.06 -7.68
CA TRP A 186 -4.75 -1.39 -7.82
C TRP A 186 -3.69 -2.48 -7.68
N ASP A 187 -4.07 -3.57 -7.01
CA ASP A 187 -3.42 -4.87 -7.13
C ASP A 187 -3.38 -5.32 -8.60
N LEU A 188 -2.22 -5.75 -9.09
CA LEU A 188 -2.06 -6.41 -10.38
C LEU A 188 -1.14 -7.63 -10.29
N THR A 189 -1.19 -8.35 -9.16
CA THR A 189 -0.38 -9.55 -8.88
C THR A 189 -0.41 -10.53 -10.02
N CYS A 190 -1.58 -10.77 -10.60
CA CYS A 190 -1.76 -11.79 -11.62
C CYS A 190 -1.50 -11.32 -13.06
N GLY A 191 -1.08 -10.06 -13.27
CA GLY A 191 -0.87 -9.53 -14.61
C GLY A 191 -2.13 -9.68 -15.46
N ASP A 192 -2.02 -10.34 -16.62
CA ASP A 192 -3.15 -10.69 -17.51
C ASP A 192 -3.52 -12.18 -17.45
N SER A 193 -3.09 -12.90 -16.40
CA SER A 193 -3.30 -14.33 -16.24
C SER A 193 -4.54 -14.65 -15.41
N ASP A 194 -5.25 -15.72 -15.78
CA ASP A 194 -6.34 -16.32 -14.99
C ASP A 194 -5.78 -17.36 -14.00
N ASP A 195 -4.84 -16.93 -13.15
CA ASP A 195 -4.25 -17.77 -12.10
C ASP A 195 -5.20 -17.91 -10.90
N TRP A 196 -5.13 -19.01 -10.13
CA TRP A 196 -6.00 -19.23 -8.97
C TRP A 196 -5.92 -18.11 -7.92
N ARG A 197 -4.79 -17.39 -7.85
CA ARG A 197 -4.59 -16.23 -6.98
C ARG A 197 -5.61 -15.12 -7.22
N VAL A 198 -6.34 -15.09 -8.33
CA VAL A 198 -7.45 -14.13 -8.57
C VAL A 198 -8.59 -14.20 -7.53
N CYS A 199 -8.63 -15.26 -6.71
CA CYS A 199 -9.55 -15.32 -5.57
C CYS A 199 -9.12 -14.42 -4.39
N GLU A 200 -7.86 -13.98 -4.34
CA GLU A 200 -7.26 -13.20 -3.24
C GLU A 200 -6.41 -12.01 -3.71
N HIS A 201 -6.16 -11.91 -5.02
CA HIS A 201 -5.49 -10.84 -5.73
C HIS A 201 -6.24 -10.48 -7.01
N CYS A 202 -5.69 -9.56 -7.82
CA CYS A 202 -6.30 -9.18 -9.10
C CYS A 202 -5.44 -9.52 -10.32
N ASN A 203 -6.13 -9.83 -11.42
CA ASN A 203 -5.60 -9.71 -12.78
C ASN A 203 -6.18 -8.46 -13.48
N LEU A 204 -5.70 -8.17 -14.69
CA LEU A 204 -6.08 -6.98 -15.45
C LEU A 204 -7.57 -6.96 -15.81
N ALA A 205 -8.16 -8.11 -16.13
CA ALA A 205 -9.59 -8.21 -16.40
C ALA A 205 -10.43 -7.78 -15.19
N MET A 206 -10.05 -8.20 -13.98
CA MET A 206 -10.70 -7.79 -12.73
C MET A 206 -10.56 -6.28 -12.48
N VAL A 207 -9.34 -5.74 -12.59
CA VAL A 207 -9.08 -4.30 -12.41
C VAL A 207 -9.91 -3.47 -13.39
N LYS A 208 -9.99 -3.88 -14.66
CA LYS A 208 -10.81 -3.22 -15.69
C LYS A 208 -12.30 -3.30 -15.39
N ALA A 209 -12.79 -4.44 -14.90
CA ALA A 209 -14.17 -4.59 -14.50
C ALA A 209 -14.52 -3.66 -13.32
N MET A 210 -13.72 -3.68 -12.24
CA MET A 210 -13.93 -2.82 -11.08
C MET A 210 -13.84 -1.33 -11.43
N THR A 211 -12.85 -0.94 -12.24
CA THR A 211 -12.69 0.44 -12.71
C THR A 211 -13.92 0.92 -13.49
N ARG A 212 -14.41 0.11 -14.45
CA ARG A 212 -15.61 0.46 -15.23
C ARG A 212 -16.85 0.56 -14.34
N VAL A 213 -17.04 -0.37 -13.41
CA VAL A 213 -18.19 -0.37 -12.50
C VAL A 213 -18.15 0.84 -11.57
N LEU A 214 -17.00 1.16 -10.97
CA LEU A 214 -16.84 2.36 -10.15
C LEU A 214 -17.10 3.63 -10.96
N ARG A 215 -16.61 3.72 -12.20
CA ARG A 215 -16.86 4.89 -13.06
C ARG A 215 -18.33 5.04 -13.46
N ALA A 216 -19.02 3.94 -13.74
CA ALA A 216 -20.41 3.96 -14.22
C ALA A 216 -21.45 4.08 -13.09
N HIS A 217 -21.14 3.57 -11.90
CA HIS A 217 -22.11 3.42 -10.82
C HIS A 217 -21.70 4.11 -9.51
N SER A 218 -20.63 4.90 -9.53
CA SER A 218 -20.22 5.76 -8.41
C SER A 218 -19.52 7.02 -8.92
N LYS A 219 -19.23 7.95 -8.02
CA LYS A 219 -18.35 9.08 -8.30
C LYS A 219 -16.88 8.80 -7.98
N ALA A 220 -16.54 7.61 -7.45
CA ALA A 220 -15.21 7.34 -6.90
C ALA A 220 -14.08 7.44 -7.95
N ILE A 221 -14.37 7.17 -9.23
CA ILE A 221 -13.43 7.35 -10.35
C ILE A 221 -14.00 8.39 -11.30
N GLY A 222 -13.33 9.53 -11.40
CA GLY A 222 -13.61 10.60 -12.36
C GLY A 222 -12.58 10.64 -13.50
N PRO A 223 -12.71 11.60 -14.44
CA PRO A 223 -11.77 11.80 -15.55
C PRO A 223 -10.33 12.07 -15.08
N GLU A 224 -10.20 12.75 -13.94
CA GLU A 224 -8.91 13.18 -13.37
C GLU A 224 -8.36 12.22 -12.31
N THR A 225 -9.06 11.10 -12.05
CA THR A 225 -8.58 10.09 -11.10
C THR A 225 -7.42 9.31 -11.74
N THR A 226 -6.23 9.40 -11.14
CA THR A 226 -5.06 8.63 -11.61
C THR A 226 -5.16 7.17 -11.17
N LEU A 227 -5.00 6.23 -12.10
CA LEU A 227 -5.14 4.80 -11.85
C LEU A 227 -3.78 4.11 -11.93
N PHE A 228 -3.16 3.82 -10.79
CA PHE A 228 -1.92 3.06 -10.72
C PHE A 228 -2.19 1.57 -10.62
N CYS A 229 -1.21 0.76 -11.07
CA CYS A 229 -1.13 -0.68 -10.81
C CYS A 229 0.20 -0.99 -10.13
N SER A 230 0.19 -1.83 -9.09
CA SER A 230 1.38 -2.26 -8.34
C SER A 230 1.21 -3.71 -7.87
N HIS A 231 2.11 -4.19 -7.00
CA HIS A 231 2.11 -5.53 -6.41
C HIS A 231 2.19 -6.65 -7.45
N LEU A 232 3.19 -6.61 -8.33
CA LEU A 232 3.28 -7.56 -9.44
C LEU A 232 3.94 -8.87 -8.98
N ALA A 233 3.35 -10.04 -9.28
CA ALA A 233 4.07 -11.30 -9.12
C ALA A 233 5.12 -11.44 -10.24
N ARG A 234 6.34 -11.83 -9.86
CA ARG A 234 7.46 -12.04 -10.77
C ARG A 234 7.17 -13.10 -11.83
N VAL A 235 6.49 -14.18 -11.44
CA VAL A 235 6.23 -15.31 -12.35
C VAL A 235 5.04 -15.12 -13.28
N LEU A 236 4.16 -14.15 -13.00
CA LEU A 236 2.93 -13.92 -13.77
C LEU A 236 2.95 -12.65 -14.61
N CYS A 237 3.72 -11.65 -14.20
CA CYS A 237 3.75 -10.37 -14.88
C CYS A 237 4.89 -10.32 -15.90
N PRO A 238 4.64 -9.79 -17.11
CA PRO A 238 5.72 -9.46 -18.02
C PRO A 238 6.67 -8.41 -17.45
N GLU A 239 7.85 -8.32 -18.06
CA GLU A 239 8.82 -7.26 -17.77
C GLU A 239 8.22 -5.86 -17.89
N HIS A 240 8.66 -4.94 -17.01
CA HIS A 240 8.08 -3.60 -16.90
C HIS A 240 8.07 -2.84 -18.24
N ALA A 241 9.18 -2.91 -18.99
CA ALA A 241 9.33 -2.23 -20.27
C ALA A 241 8.32 -2.68 -21.34
N PHE A 242 7.81 -3.92 -21.22
CA PHE A 242 6.77 -4.45 -22.10
C PHE A 242 5.37 -4.12 -21.59
N PHE A 243 5.15 -4.25 -20.28
CA PHE A 243 3.80 -4.16 -19.72
C PHE A 243 3.31 -2.72 -19.50
N ALA A 244 4.21 -1.80 -19.12
CA ALA A 244 3.84 -0.42 -18.83
C ALA A 244 3.20 0.31 -20.02
N PRO A 245 3.71 0.22 -21.27
CA PRO A 245 3.05 0.83 -22.44
C PRO A 245 1.63 0.28 -22.70
N GLN A 246 1.41 -1.01 -22.47
CA GLN A 246 0.09 -1.64 -22.67
C GLN A 246 -0.94 -1.19 -21.65
N LEU A 247 -0.52 -0.98 -20.40
CA LEU A 247 -1.36 -0.43 -19.35
C LEU A 247 -1.62 1.06 -19.58
N ALA A 248 -0.60 1.82 -20.02
CA ALA A 248 -0.73 3.22 -20.36
C ALA A 248 -1.76 3.47 -21.48
N SER A 249 -1.76 2.64 -22.53
CA SER A 249 -2.78 2.73 -23.60
C SER A 249 -4.22 2.43 -23.13
N GLN A 250 -4.37 1.90 -21.92
CA GLN A 250 -5.66 1.60 -21.28
C GLN A 250 -5.99 2.57 -20.14
N GLY A 251 -5.17 3.61 -19.92
CA GLY A 251 -5.37 4.63 -18.90
C GLY A 251 -4.87 4.25 -17.50
N TYR A 252 -3.95 3.29 -17.40
CA TYR A 252 -3.30 2.88 -16.16
C TYR A 252 -1.82 3.25 -16.14
N VAL A 253 -1.29 3.53 -14.96
CA VAL A 253 0.13 3.80 -14.73
C VAL A 253 0.75 2.63 -13.98
N LEU A 254 1.67 1.90 -14.61
CA LEU A 254 2.37 0.81 -13.94
C LEU A 254 3.45 1.37 -13.03
N ALA A 255 3.33 1.14 -11.72
CA ALA A 255 4.33 1.59 -10.76
C ALA A 255 5.64 0.79 -10.90
N TYR A 256 6.74 1.40 -10.48
CA TYR A 256 8.06 0.78 -10.34
C TYR A 256 8.75 1.30 -9.08
N ASP A 257 9.69 0.53 -8.55
CA ASP A 257 10.49 0.91 -7.39
C ASP A 257 11.30 2.18 -7.68
N GLY A 258 11.20 3.17 -6.80
CA GLY A 258 11.82 4.48 -6.98
C GLY A 258 10.95 5.49 -7.74
N MET A 259 9.73 5.11 -8.16
CA MET A 259 8.79 6.06 -8.77
C MET A 259 8.30 7.06 -7.72
N ALA A 260 8.56 8.35 -7.94
CA ALA A 260 8.05 9.45 -7.12
C ALA A 260 7.11 10.34 -7.94
N ILE A 261 5.89 10.57 -7.46
CA ILE A 261 4.87 11.34 -8.18
C ILE A 261 3.98 12.11 -7.20
N THR A 262 3.64 13.35 -7.55
CA THR A 262 2.63 14.11 -6.82
C THR A 262 1.33 14.06 -7.60
N VAL A 263 0.27 13.57 -6.93
CA VAL A 263 -1.09 13.63 -7.44
C VAL A 263 -1.85 14.71 -6.68
N SER A 264 -2.64 15.51 -7.39
CA SER A 264 -3.44 16.56 -6.79
C SER A 264 -4.84 16.57 -7.36
N ARG A 265 -5.77 17.17 -6.61
CA ARG A 265 -7.06 17.53 -7.21
C ARG A 265 -6.82 18.58 -8.31
N PRO A 266 -7.61 18.57 -9.39
CA PRO A 266 -7.66 19.68 -10.33
C PRO A 266 -8.04 20.99 -9.65
#